data_AF-A0A165EXK1-F1
#
_entry.id   AF-A0A165EXK1-F1
#
_cell.length_a   1.000
_cell.length_b   1.000
_cell.length_c   1.000
_cell.angle_alpha   90.00
_cell.angle_beta   90.00
_cell.angle_gamma   90.00
#
_symmetry.space_group_name_H-M   'P 1'
#
loop_
_entity.id
_entity.type
_entity.pdbx_description
1 polymer ?
#
loop_
_entity_poly.entity_id
_entity_poly.type
_entity_poly.pdbx_seq_one_letter_code
_entity_poly.pdbx_strand_id
1 'polypeptide(L)'
;ASFKLVLPPELKKRNIHATFHADLLRTHIPNDDEKFPGREWEQIVAPVAKSQNKTVKEIVGFTKRGKKHIFFVRWSDSYVTEEEYRDVAHLQAFTDFCATMGI
;
A
#
# COMPACT_ATOMS: atom_id res chain seq x y z
N ALA A 1 -5.69 -13.04 34.65
CA ALA A 1 -5.50 -14.48 34.39
C ALA A 1 -4.96 -14.67 32.97
N SER A 2 -4.18 -15.72 32.70
CA SER A 2 -3.61 -15.97 31.36
C SER A 2 -4.42 -17.03 30.61
N PHE A 3 -4.70 -16.78 29.34
CA PHE A 3 -5.46 -17.67 28.46
C PHE A 3 -4.60 -18.11 27.28
N LYS A 4 -4.64 -19.39 26.91
CA LYS A 4 -3.81 -19.95 25.84
C LYS A 4 -4.69 -20.36 24.65
N LEU A 5 -4.44 -19.76 23.49
CA LEU A 5 -5.13 -20.06 22.23
C LEU A 5 -4.34 -21.04 21.37
N VAL A 6 -5.04 -21.86 20.59
CA VAL A 6 -4.41 -22.66 19.54
C VAL A 6 -4.23 -21.77 18.31
N LEU A 7 -3.01 -21.25 18.13
CA LEU A 7 -2.68 -20.43 16.98
C LEU A 7 -2.38 -21.28 15.74
N PRO A 8 -2.86 -20.87 14.55
CA PRO A 8 -2.40 -21.36 13.25
C PRO A 8 -0.87 -21.35 13.12
N PRO A 9 -0.27 -22.29 12.34
CA PRO A 9 1.17 -22.37 12.15
C PRO A 9 1.81 -21.07 11.63
N GLU A 10 1.08 -20.30 10.82
CA GLU A 10 1.56 -19.05 10.22
C GLU A 10 1.78 -17.94 11.24
N LEU A 11 0.90 -17.83 12.25
CA LEU A 11 1.06 -16.91 13.37
C LEU A 11 2.27 -17.28 14.23
N LYS A 12 2.48 -18.58 14.45
CA LYS A 12 3.64 -19.09 15.19
C LYS A 12 4.95 -18.79 14.47
N LYS A 13 4.99 -18.92 13.13
CA LYS A 13 6.15 -18.53 12.30
C LYS A 13 6.53 -17.05 12.45
N ARG A 14 5.59 -16.20 12.86
CA ARG A 14 5.81 -14.77 13.13
C ARG A 14 6.17 -14.45 14.58
N ASN A 15 6.45 -15.48 15.39
CA ASN A 15 6.72 -15.35 16.82
C ASN A 15 5.55 -14.72 17.62
N ILE A 16 4.31 -14.88 17.14
CA ILE A 16 3.14 -14.44 17.91
C ILE A 16 2.89 -15.45 19.03
N HIS A 17 2.87 -14.96 20.27
CA HIS A 17 2.65 -15.77 21.45
C HIS A 17 1.18 -16.21 21.55
N ALA A 18 0.97 -17.49 21.85
CA ALA A 18 -0.34 -18.08 22.05
C ALA A 18 -1.02 -17.70 23.37
N THR A 19 -0.31 -17.04 24.27
CA THR A 19 -0.79 -16.70 25.61
C THR A 19 -1.18 -15.23 25.65
N PHE A 20 -2.43 -14.96 26.01
CA PHE A 20 -3.01 -13.63 26.10
C PHE A 20 -3.52 -13.37 27.52
N HIS A 21 -3.57 -12.10 27.91
CA HIS A 21 -4.25 -11.71 29.15
C HIS A 21 -5.76 -11.87 28.96
N ALA A 22 -6.44 -12.55 29.90
CA ALA A 22 -7.87 -12.85 29.79
C ALA A 22 -8.73 -11.59 29.59
N ASP A 23 -8.38 -10.49 30.26
CA ASP A 23 -9.10 -9.21 30.17
C ASP A 23 -8.97 -8.51 28.81
N LEU A 24 -8.02 -8.94 27.97
CA LEU A 24 -7.84 -8.41 26.61
C LEU A 24 -8.60 -9.21 25.55
N LEU A 25 -9.19 -10.35 25.93
CA LEU A 25 -10.02 -11.13 25.02
C LEU A 25 -11.32 -10.39 24.72
N ARG A 26 -11.67 -10.31 23.44
CA ARG A 26 -12.92 -9.73 22.96
C ARG A 26 -13.78 -10.83 22.36
N THR A 27 -15.09 -10.66 22.45
CA THR A 27 -16.06 -11.53 21.77
C THR A 27 -15.77 -11.53 20.27
N HIS A 28 -15.70 -12.73 19.68
CA HIS A 28 -15.51 -12.87 18.24
C HIS A 28 -16.75 -12.35 17.50
N ILE A 29 -16.55 -11.39 16.60
CA ILE A 29 -17.59 -10.88 15.70
C ILE A 29 -17.27 -11.43 14.32
N PRO A 30 -18.17 -12.21 13.70
CA PRO A 30 -17.95 -12.74 12.35
C PRO A 30 -17.82 -11.61 11.34
N ASN A 31 -17.08 -11.85 10.25
CA ASN A 31 -16.97 -10.90 9.16
C ASN A 31 -18.31 -10.72 8.44
N ASP A 32 -18.56 -9.50 7.97
CA ASP A 32 -19.66 -9.18 7.06
C ASP A 32 -19.11 -9.19 5.63
N ASP A 33 -19.34 -10.28 4.90
CA ASP A 33 -18.74 -10.51 3.58
C ASP A 33 -19.33 -9.59 2.49
N GLU A 34 -20.53 -9.02 2.72
CA GLU A 34 -21.12 -8.02 1.81
C GLU A 34 -20.39 -6.68 1.93
N LYS A 35 -20.03 -6.28 3.15
CA LYS A 35 -19.30 -5.03 3.41
C LYS A 35 -17.79 -5.15 3.24
N PHE A 36 -17.23 -6.32 3.52
CA PHE A 36 -15.79 -6.58 3.50
C PHE A 36 -15.46 -7.86 2.70
N PRO A 37 -15.72 -7.86 1.38
CA PRO A 37 -15.36 -8.99 0.53
C PRO A 37 -13.85 -9.18 0.49
N GLY A 38 -13.38 -10.43 0.53
CA GLY A 38 -11.94 -10.74 0.47
C GLY A 38 -11.20 -10.36 1.76
N ARG A 39 -11.66 -10.90 2.89
CA ARG A 39 -10.92 -10.89 4.17
C ARG A 39 -10.24 -12.22 4.42
N GLU A 40 -9.59 -12.79 3.41
CA GLU A 40 -8.83 -14.01 3.62
C GLU A 40 -7.58 -13.72 4.45
N TRP A 41 -7.25 -14.64 5.34
CA TRP A 41 -6.09 -14.53 6.23
C TRP A 41 -4.81 -14.27 5.42
N GLU A 42 -4.67 -14.92 4.27
CA GLU A 42 -3.58 -14.75 3.31
C GLU A 42 -3.44 -13.30 2.82
N GLN A 43 -4.54 -12.55 2.65
CA GLN A 43 -4.52 -11.16 2.20
C GLN A 43 -4.10 -10.19 3.31
N ILE A 44 -4.45 -10.51 4.57
CA ILE A 44 -4.10 -9.69 5.74
C ILE A 44 -2.64 -9.92 6.14
N VAL A 45 -2.16 -11.15 5.91
CA VAL A 45 -0.92 -11.67 6.49
C VAL A 45 0.18 -11.65 5.49
N ALA A 46 -0.08 -11.80 4.20
CA ALA A 46 0.91 -11.42 3.20
C ALA A 46 1.48 -10.05 3.64
N PRO A 47 2.82 -9.94 3.82
CA PRO A 47 3.40 -8.62 3.71
C PRO A 47 2.82 -8.01 2.44
N VAL A 48 2.83 -6.70 2.30
CA VAL A 48 2.59 -6.04 1.01
C VAL A 48 3.67 -6.46 -0.04
N ALA A 49 4.31 -7.62 0.11
CA ALA A 49 4.96 -8.39 -0.92
C ALA A 49 3.94 -8.68 -2.04
N LYS A 50 4.00 -7.79 -3.04
CA LYS A 50 3.09 -7.62 -4.17
C LYS A 50 1.93 -6.64 -3.92
N SER A 51 2.18 -5.46 -3.32
CA SER A 51 1.92 -4.33 -4.21
C SER A 51 2.81 -4.61 -5.40
N GLN A 52 2.23 -4.99 -6.56
CA GLN A 52 2.99 -4.96 -7.81
C GLN A 52 3.85 -3.72 -7.73
N ASN A 53 5.18 -3.83 -7.78
CA ASN A 53 6.05 -2.66 -7.71
C ASN A 53 5.46 -1.68 -8.71
N LYS A 54 4.75 -0.66 -8.20
CA LYS A 54 3.97 0.22 -9.07
C LYS A 54 5.05 1.08 -9.67
N THR A 55 5.51 0.68 -10.84
CA THR A 55 6.53 1.42 -11.55
C THR A 55 5.84 2.59 -12.20
N VAL A 56 6.46 3.76 -12.07
CA VAL A 56 6.02 4.95 -12.80
C VAL A 56 6.13 4.65 -14.29
N LYS A 57 5.01 4.80 -15.00
CA LYS A 57 4.93 4.56 -16.44
C LYS A 57 5.39 5.79 -17.22
N GLU A 58 4.80 6.94 -16.93
CA GLU A 58 5.11 8.21 -17.59
C GLU A 58 4.56 9.41 -16.82
N ILE A 59 5.10 10.59 -17.09
CA ILE A 59 4.52 11.87 -16.63
C ILE A 59 3.66 12.42 -17.76
N VAL A 60 2.38 12.64 -17.49
CA VAL A 60 1.39 13.05 -18.49
C VAL A 60 1.33 14.57 -18.64
N GLY A 61 1.79 15.30 -17.63
CA GLY A 61 1.84 16.75 -17.63
C GLY A 61 2.16 17.31 -16.25
N PHE A 62 2.12 18.64 -16.15
CA PHE A 62 2.29 19.33 -14.89
C PHE A 62 1.36 20.54 -14.79
N THR A 63 1.09 20.95 -13.56
CA THR A 63 0.39 22.18 -13.25
C THR A 63 1.15 22.94 -12.16
N LYS A 64 0.98 24.26 -12.13
CA LYS A 64 1.57 25.11 -11.11
C LYS A 64 0.47 25.51 -10.13
N ARG A 65 0.59 25.08 -8.87
CA ARG A 65 -0.28 25.52 -7.77
C ARG A 65 0.53 26.42 -6.84
N GLY A 66 0.39 27.73 -7.03
CA GLY A 66 1.12 28.75 -6.27
C GLY A 66 2.63 28.68 -6.54
N LYS A 67 3.41 28.38 -5.50
CA LYS A 67 4.88 28.22 -5.58
C LYS A 67 5.32 26.78 -5.88
N LYS A 68 4.39 25.82 -5.95
CA LYS A 68 4.69 24.40 -6.17
C LYS A 68 4.38 23.98 -7.60
N HIS A 69 5.21 23.10 -8.14
CA HIS A 69 4.98 22.40 -9.40
C HIS A 69 4.48 20.99 -9.06
N ILE A 70 3.29 20.66 -9.56
CA ILE A 70 2.62 19.38 -9.36
C ILE A 70 2.64 18.64 -10.69
N PHE A 71 3.10 17.40 -10.68
CA PHE A 71 3.21 16.54 -11.85
C PHE A 71 2.15 15.45 -11.80
N PHE A 72 1.57 15.15 -12.95
CA PHE A 72 0.60 14.08 -13.10
C PHE A 72 1.33 12.80 -13.52
N VAL A 73 1.51 11.89 -12.57
CA VAL A 73 2.27 10.65 -12.74
C VAL A 73 1.31 9.51 -13.04
N ARG A 74 1.49 8.84 -14.18
CA ARG A 74 0.74 7.64 -14.55
C ARG A 74 1.52 6.41 -14.09
N TRP A 75 0.84 5.53 -13.38
CA TRP A 75 1.40 4.27 -12.86
C TRP A 75 1.11 3.10 -13.82
N SER A 76 1.76 1.97 -13.57
CA SER A 76 1.58 0.74 -14.37
C SER A 76 0.14 0.22 -14.42
N ASP A 77 -0.67 0.50 -13.38
CA ASP A 77 -2.09 0.16 -13.30
C ASP A 77 -3.02 1.20 -13.96
N SER A 78 -2.45 2.15 -14.71
CA SER A 78 -3.14 3.28 -15.35
C SER A 78 -3.76 4.30 -14.38
N TYR A 79 -3.54 4.15 -13.08
CA TYR A 79 -3.91 5.17 -12.11
C TYR A 79 -3.02 6.42 -12.30
N VAL A 80 -3.57 7.60 -12.01
CA VAL A 80 -2.84 8.87 -12.11
C VAL A 80 -2.87 9.56 -10.76
N THR A 81 -1.69 9.93 -10.24
CA THR A 81 -1.55 10.71 -9.01
C THR A 81 -0.93 12.08 -9.28
N GLU A 82 -1.19 13.02 -8.37
CA GLU A 82 -0.54 14.32 -8.30
C GLU A 82 0.68 14.21 -7.37
N GLU A 83 1.88 14.37 -7.91
CA GLU A 83 3.14 14.29 -7.16
C GLU A 83 3.91 15.62 -7.23
N GLU A 84 4.71 15.94 -6.22
CA GLU A 84 5.52 17.17 -6.22
C GLU A 84 6.85 16.98 -6.97
N TYR A 85 7.46 18.09 -7.42
CA TYR A 85 8.77 18.07 -8.10
C TYR A 85 9.84 17.23 -7.38
N ARG A 86 9.89 17.28 -6.04
CA ARG A 86 10.89 16.55 -5.24
C ARG A 86 10.77 15.03 -5.40
N ASP A 87 9.56 14.54 -5.57
CA ASP A 87 9.26 13.12 -5.65
C ASP A 87 9.42 12.58 -7.08
N VAL A 88 9.35 13.45 -8.10
CA VAL A 88 9.49 13.05 -9.50
C VAL A 88 10.86 13.34 -10.12
N ALA A 89 11.65 14.27 -9.57
CA ALA A 89 12.89 14.73 -10.19
C ALA A 89 13.96 13.64 -10.41
N HIS A 90 13.91 12.57 -9.62
CA HIS A 90 14.85 11.45 -9.72
C HIS A 90 14.36 10.31 -10.64
N LEU A 91 13.16 10.42 -11.19
CA LEU A 91 12.56 9.38 -12.04
C LEU A 91 13.01 9.53 -13.49
N GLN A 92 13.28 8.41 -14.15
CA GLN A 92 13.56 8.39 -15.60
C GLN A 92 12.39 9.00 -16.40
N ALA A 93 11.16 8.75 -15.97
CA ALA A 93 9.96 9.31 -16.58
C ALA A 93 9.92 10.86 -16.59
N PHE A 94 10.63 11.52 -15.67
CA PHE A 94 10.76 12.97 -15.67
C PHE A 94 11.74 13.45 -16.74
N THR A 95 12.88 12.77 -16.89
CA THR A 95 13.85 13.04 -17.98
C THR A 95 13.19 12.87 -19.35
N ASP A 96 12.41 11.80 -19.53
CA ASP A 96 11.72 11.53 -20.79
C ASP A 96 10.65 12.59 -21.10
N PHE A 97 9.95 13.07 -20.05
CA PHE A 97 8.98 14.16 -20.15
C PHE A 97 9.64 15.49 -20.56
N CYS A 98 10.75 15.87 -19.93
CA CYS A 98 11.53 17.05 -20.29
C CYS A 98 12.03 16.99 -21.75
N ALA A 99 12.58 15.85 -22.16
CA ALA A 99 13.01 15.63 -23.54
C ALA A 99 11.85 15.79 -24.56
N THR A 100 10.66 15.29 -24.22
CA THR A 100 9.46 15.41 -25.06
C THR A 100 8.96 16.86 -25.15
N MET A 101 9.05 17.62 -24.05
CA MET A 101 8.67 19.03 -24.00
C MET A 101 9.73 19.97 -24.60
N GLY A 102 10.93 19.47 -24.91
CA GLY A 102 12.04 20.28 -25.42
C GLY A 102 12.65 21.23 -24.38
N ILE A 103 12.56 20.89 -23.09
CA ILE A 103 13.08 21.66 -21.94
C ILE A 103 14.19 20.87 -21.25
#